data_AF-A0A819SLV4-F1
#
_entry.id   AF-A0A819SLV4-F1
#
_cell.length_a   1.000
_cell.length_b   1.000
_cell.length_c   1.000
_cell.angle_alpha   90.00
_cell.angle_beta   90.00
_cell.angle_gamma   90.00
#
_symmetry.space_group_name_H-M   'P 1'
#
loop_
_entity.id
_entity.type
_entity.pdbx_description
1 polymer ?
#
loop_
_entity_poly.entity_id
_entity_poly.type
_entity_poly.pdbx_seq_one_letter_code
_entity_poly.pdbx_strand_id
1 'polypeptide(L)'
;MESSLYNRIYQRVYSEVNNDEQFCTYLAEICTDPDSHCDDLRDILDTMFKTSHPNISETRRQHIIYSLLDIIEEDRQQIKKEITDEDNDDDIDLAEKVERNGECKLCGCEQRITIHHLIPKLILKRMRNSGKESVDVSKYLVEVCRPCHNEIHRIWPHNELAKEYQTVDMLLDAPAIQSYLNWKRKRERTA
;
A
#
# COMPACT_ATOMS: atom_id res chain seq x y z
N MET A 1 -11.89 -3.48 25.21
CA MET A 1 -11.07 -2.26 25.17
C MET A 1 -11.55 -1.48 23.97
N GLU A 2 -12.36 -0.45 24.20
CA GLU A 2 -12.82 0.45 23.12
C GLU A 2 -11.60 1.04 22.40
N SER A 3 -11.64 1.11 21.08
CA SER A 3 -10.51 1.60 20.28
C SER A 3 -10.20 3.07 20.58
N SER A 4 -8.94 3.49 20.39
CA SER A 4 -8.51 4.90 20.52
C SER A 4 -9.41 5.83 19.69
N LEU A 5 -9.78 5.39 18.48
CA LEU A 5 -10.68 6.09 17.57
C LEU A 5 -12.09 6.28 18.13
N TYR A 6 -12.70 5.21 18.66
CA TYR A 6 -14.05 5.25 19.21
C TYR A 6 -14.19 6.35 20.27
N ASN A 7 -13.22 6.41 21.20
CA ASN A 7 -13.22 7.40 22.27
C ASN A 7 -13.02 8.83 21.75
N ARG A 8 -12.14 9.03 20.76
CA ARG A 8 -11.92 10.35 20.12
C ARG A 8 -13.18 10.86 19.45
N ILE A 9 -13.90 9.99 18.74
CA ILE A 9 -15.16 10.32 18.06
C ILE A 9 -16.25 10.65 19.08
N TYR A 10 -16.43 9.78 20.09
CA TYR A 10 -17.41 9.98 21.15
C TYR A 10 -17.23 11.34 21.83
N GLN A 11 -16.02 11.66 22.28
CA GLN A 11 -15.73 12.92 22.98
C GLN A 11 -15.92 14.15 22.09
N ARG A 12 -15.62 14.03 20.79
CA ARG A 12 -15.79 15.14 19.85
C ARG A 12 -17.25 15.56 19.67
N VAL A 13 -18.17 14.60 19.70
CA VAL A 13 -19.61 14.82 19.47
C VAL A 13 -20.35 15.13 20.75
N TYR A 14 -19.95 14.56 21.89
CA TYR A 14 -20.67 14.63 23.17
C TYR A 14 -21.15 16.03 23.56
N SER A 15 -20.26 17.03 23.48
CA SER A 15 -20.60 18.42 23.82
C SER A 15 -21.41 19.16 22.74
N GLU A 16 -21.45 18.64 21.52
CA GLU A 16 -22.17 19.23 20.38
C GLU A 16 -23.64 18.79 20.32
N VAL A 17 -23.96 17.65 20.93
CA VAL A 17 -25.30 17.03 20.91
C VAL A 17 -25.99 17.04 22.27
N ASN A 18 -25.72 18.06 23.10
CA ASN A 18 -26.30 18.21 24.44
C ASN A 18 -26.15 16.96 25.33
N ASN A 19 -25.02 16.26 25.21
CA ASN A 19 -24.73 15.03 25.96
C ASN A 19 -25.68 13.85 25.65
N ASP A 20 -26.20 13.77 24.42
CA ASP A 20 -26.91 12.57 23.94
C ASP A 20 -25.94 11.39 23.80
N GLU A 21 -25.80 10.61 24.87
CA GLU A 21 -24.94 9.43 24.96
C GLU A 21 -25.31 8.38 23.90
N GLN A 22 -26.62 8.17 23.66
CA GLN A 22 -27.08 7.15 22.73
C GLN A 22 -26.69 7.50 21.29
N PHE A 23 -26.85 8.77 20.91
CA PHE A 23 -26.40 9.25 19.61
C PHE A 23 -24.87 9.21 19.47
N CYS A 24 -24.12 9.57 20.51
CA CYS A 24 -22.66 9.53 20.49
C CYS A 24 -22.12 8.11 20.31
N THR A 25 -22.67 7.13 21.04
CA THR A 25 -22.32 5.71 20.89
C THR A 25 -22.63 5.22 19.48
N TYR A 26 -23.85 5.44 19.00
CA TYR A 26 -24.26 4.97 17.68
C TYR A 26 -23.42 5.58 16.54
N LEU A 27 -23.09 6.88 16.64
CA LEU A 27 -22.22 7.56 15.69
C LEU A 27 -20.79 7.01 15.75
N ALA A 28 -20.24 6.78 16.96
CA ALA A 28 -18.90 6.22 17.12
C ALA A 28 -18.81 4.79 16.57
N GLU A 29 -19.84 3.96 16.76
CA GLU A 29 -19.91 2.62 16.18
C GLU A 29 -19.88 2.67 14.64
N ILE A 30 -20.72 3.50 14.01
CA ILE A 30 -20.77 3.65 12.55
C ILE A 30 -19.42 4.14 11.98
N CYS A 31 -18.77 5.08 12.66
CA CYS A 31 -17.51 5.64 12.20
C CYS A 31 -16.30 4.70 12.42
N THR A 32 -16.43 3.72 13.30
CA THR A 32 -15.38 2.72 13.58
C THR A 32 -15.61 1.39 12.88
N ASP A 33 -16.73 1.23 12.17
CA ASP A 33 -17.02 0.05 11.37
C ASP A 33 -16.05 -0.07 10.17
N PRO A 34 -15.26 -1.16 10.09
CA PRO A 34 -14.32 -1.39 8.99
C PRO A 34 -14.97 -1.51 7.60
N ASP A 35 -16.24 -1.93 7.55
CA ASP A 35 -16.96 -2.18 6.30
C ASP A 35 -17.65 -0.91 5.76
N SER A 36 -17.67 0.17 6.55
CA SER A 36 -18.27 1.45 6.17
C SER A 36 -17.45 2.17 5.08
N HIS A 37 -18.06 2.40 3.92
CA HIS A 37 -17.40 3.09 2.80
C HIS A 37 -17.33 4.60 3.05
N CYS A 38 -16.11 5.16 2.91
CA CYS A 38 -15.82 6.55 3.26
C CYS A 38 -16.60 7.57 2.43
N ASP A 39 -16.87 7.26 1.16
CA ASP A 39 -17.55 8.16 0.23
C ASP A 39 -19.02 8.40 0.62
N ASP A 40 -19.65 7.41 1.26
CA ASP A 40 -21.04 7.48 1.73
C ASP A 40 -21.16 7.98 3.18
N LEU A 41 -20.06 7.92 3.95
CA LEU A 41 -20.05 8.24 5.38
C LEU A 41 -20.46 9.69 5.67
N ARG A 42 -20.03 10.64 4.85
CA ARG A 42 -20.43 12.05 4.99
C ARG A 42 -21.94 12.22 4.90
N ASP A 43 -22.58 11.58 3.93
CA ASP A 43 -24.02 11.69 3.69
C ASP A 43 -24.83 10.94 4.75
N ILE A 44 -24.31 9.80 5.23
CA ILE A 44 -24.87 9.06 6.38
C ILE A 44 -24.85 9.95 7.63
N LEU A 45 -23.71 10.56 7.96
CA LEU A 45 -23.58 11.44 9.12
C LEU A 45 -24.51 12.66 9.01
N ASP A 46 -24.56 13.32 7.85
CA ASP A 46 -25.45 14.47 7.63
C ASP A 46 -26.93 14.07 7.83
N THR A 47 -27.33 12.90 7.33
CA THR A 47 -28.68 12.35 7.51
C THR A 47 -28.97 12.04 8.98
N MET A 48 -28.03 11.43 9.70
CA MET A 48 -28.16 11.11 11.13
C MET A 48 -28.33 12.36 11.99
N PHE A 49 -27.52 13.39 11.75
CA PHE A 49 -27.62 14.67 12.46
C PHE A 49 -28.94 15.40 12.13
N LYS A 50 -29.37 15.41 10.87
CA LYS A 50 -30.67 16.01 10.49
C LYS A 50 -31.85 15.31 11.15
N THR A 51 -31.78 13.99 11.31
CA THR A 51 -32.86 13.18 11.89
C THR A 51 -32.91 13.31 13.41
N SER A 52 -31.77 13.20 14.08
CA SER A 52 -31.71 13.12 15.54
C SER A 52 -31.56 14.50 16.19
N HIS A 53 -30.89 15.43 15.52
CA HIS A 53 -30.53 16.76 16.04
C HIS A 53 -30.87 17.89 15.04
N PRO A 54 -32.15 18.05 14.63
CA PRO A 54 -32.57 19.02 13.61
C PRO A 54 -32.32 20.48 14.00
N ASN A 55 -32.15 20.76 15.29
CA ASN A 55 -31.92 22.12 15.81
C ASN A 55 -30.46 22.60 15.63
N ILE A 56 -29.53 21.72 15.23
CA ILE A 56 -28.16 22.11 14.92
C ILE A 56 -28.13 22.82 13.57
N SER A 57 -27.59 24.04 13.54
CA SER A 57 -27.46 24.81 12.30
C SER A 57 -26.63 24.07 11.26
N GLU A 58 -26.94 24.29 9.98
CA GLU A 58 -26.22 23.64 8.87
C GLU A 58 -24.71 23.85 8.94
N THR A 59 -24.26 25.08 9.19
CA THR A 59 -22.83 25.40 9.34
C THR A 59 -22.19 24.63 10.48
N ARG A 60 -22.87 24.54 11.64
CA ARG A 60 -22.34 23.82 12.81
C ARG A 60 -22.31 22.31 12.56
N ARG A 61 -23.37 21.76 11.97
CA ARG A 61 -23.46 20.34 11.58
C ARG A 61 -22.33 19.96 10.63
N GLN A 62 -22.11 20.74 9.57
CA GLN A 62 -21.03 20.51 8.61
C GLN A 62 -19.66 20.57 9.28
N HIS A 63 -19.43 21.56 10.15
CA HIS A 63 -18.18 21.67 10.91
C HIS A 63 -17.92 20.44 11.80
N ILE A 64 -18.94 19.89 12.46
CA ILE A 64 -18.83 18.66 13.25
C ILE A 64 -18.48 17.49 12.33
N ILE A 65 -19.18 17.33 11.21
CA ILE A 65 -18.95 16.23 10.25
C ILE A 65 -17.52 16.26 9.69
N TYR A 66 -17.04 17.41 9.21
CA TYR A 66 -15.67 17.52 8.71
C TYR A 66 -14.65 17.19 9.79
N SER A 67 -14.83 17.70 11.00
CA SER A 67 -13.94 17.39 12.12
C SER A 67 -13.92 15.90 12.47
N LEU A 68 -15.04 15.19 12.29
CA LEU A 68 -15.11 13.74 12.48
C LEU A 68 -14.38 12.97 11.37
N LEU A 69 -14.58 13.39 10.11
CA LEU A 69 -13.88 12.80 8.97
C LEU A 69 -12.37 12.99 9.10
N ASP A 70 -11.92 14.15 9.58
CA ASP A 70 -10.51 14.42 9.87
C ASP A 70 -9.96 13.47 10.94
N ILE A 71 -10.68 13.25 12.05
CA ILE A 71 -10.28 12.30 13.10
C ILE A 71 -10.14 10.88 12.55
N ILE A 72 -11.08 10.45 11.70
CA ILE A 72 -11.07 9.12 11.08
C ILE A 72 -9.91 9.00 10.11
N GLU A 73 -9.64 10.03 9.30
CA GLU A 73 -8.53 10.01 8.36
C GLU A 73 -7.17 10.06 9.08
N GLU A 74 -7.04 10.83 10.16
CA GLU A 74 -5.87 10.83 11.03
C GLU A 74 -5.62 9.44 11.64
N ASP A 75 -6.66 8.76 12.12
CA ASP A 75 -6.53 7.41 12.68
C ASP A 75 -6.17 6.39 11.61
N ARG A 76 -6.74 6.49 10.42
CA ARG A 76 -6.33 5.69 9.25
C ARG A 76 -4.89 5.96 8.87
N GLN A 77 -4.42 7.20 8.93
CA GLN A 77 -3.04 7.57 8.66
C GLN A 77 -2.10 7.09 9.76
N GLN A 78 -2.52 7.13 11.03
CA GLN A 78 -1.78 6.60 12.15
C GLN A 78 -1.66 5.08 12.06
N ILE A 79 -2.74 4.36 11.73
CA ILE A 79 -2.70 2.92 11.47
C ILE A 79 -1.81 2.61 10.26
N LYS A 80 -1.92 3.36 9.16
CA LYS A 80 -1.01 3.23 8.01
C LYS A 80 0.44 3.47 8.45
N LYS A 81 0.69 4.45 9.31
CA LYS A 81 2.01 4.82 9.78
C LYS A 81 2.62 3.80 10.76
N GLU A 82 1.83 3.29 11.70
CA GLU A 82 2.23 2.24 12.63
C GLU A 82 2.51 0.91 11.89
N ILE A 83 1.78 0.65 10.80
CA ILE A 83 2.12 -0.44 9.86
C ILE A 83 3.45 -0.14 9.14
N THR A 84 3.70 1.09 8.68
CA THR A 84 4.96 1.44 7.97
C THR A 84 6.18 1.60 8.88
N ASP A 85 6.02 1.88 10.18
CA ASP A 85 7.14 2.06 11.12
C ASP A 85 7.74 0.69 11.57
N GLU A 86 7.04 -0.44 11.34
CA GLU A 86 7.61 -1.80 11.44
C GLU A 86 7.97 -2.41 10.06
N ASP A 87 7.51 -1.82 8.95
CA ASP A 87 7.73 -2.29 7.58
C ASP A 87 8.60 -1.31 6.77
N ASN A 88 9.90 -1.60 6.66
CA ASN A 88 10.85 -0.99 5.68
C ASN A 88 10.44 -1.29 4.21
N ASP A 89 9.25 -0.89 3.77
CA ASP A 89 8.80 -1.01 2.36
C ASP A 89 8.84 0.36 1.64
N ASP A 90 8.76 1.48 2.37
CA ASP A 90 8.84 2.83 1.79
C ASP A 90 10.26 3.20 1.30
N ASP A 91 11.32 2.66 1.94
CA ASP A 91 12.70 2.83 1.47
C ASP A 91 12.98 2.03 0.18
N ILE A 92 12.27 0.92 -0.04
CA ILE A 92 12.43 0.09 -1.25
C ILE A 92 11.70 0.73 -2.45
N ASP A 93 10.55 1.39 -2.24
CA ASP A 93 9.83 2.11 -3.31
C ASP A 93 10.60 3.34 -3.81
N LEU A 94 11.40 3.98 -2.93
CA LEU A 94 12.32 5.03 -3.34
C LEU A 94 13.52 4.45 -4.09
N ALA A 95 14.07 3.32 -3.64
CA ALA A 95 15.18 2.63 -4.29
C ALA A 95 14.84 2.07 -5.69
N GLU A 96 13.58 1.67 -5.95
CA GLU A 96 13.10 1.28 -7.29
C GLU A 96 13.21 2.41 -8.33
N LYS A 97 13.09 3.67 -7.89
CA LYS A 97 13.14 4.85 -8.77
C LYS A 97 14.55 5.43 -8.90
N VAL A 98 15.50 4.99 -8.08
CA VAL A 98 16.88 5.45 -8.11
C VAL A 98 17.67 4.63 -9.12
N GLU A 99 17.92 5.21 -10.29
CA GLU A 99 18.91 4.65 -11.22
C GLU A 99 20.32 4.87 -10.64
N ARG A 100 21.09 3.79 -10.48
CA ARG A 100 22.50 3.84 -10.08
C ARG A 100 23.37 3.11 -11.09
N ASN A 101 24.66 3.44 -11.15
CA ASN A 101 25.61 2.62 -11.91
C ASN A 101 25.87 1.31 -11.17
N GLY A 102 25.91 0.20 -11.90
CA GLY A 102 26.25 -1.12 -11.37
C GLY A 102 26.17 -2.21 -12.42
N GLU A 103 26.56 -3.42 -12.03
CA GLU A 103 26.49 -4.61 -12.87
C GLU A 103 25.06 -5.18 -12.89
N CYS A 104 24.45 -5.26 -14.08
CA CYS A 104 23.14 -5.89 -14.26
C CYS A 104 23.20 -7.39 -13.95
N LYS A 105 22.37 -7.88 -13.03
CA LYS A 105 22.37 -9.29 -12.59
C LYS A 105 21.87 -10.30 -13.65
N LEU A 106 21.27 -9.83 -14.74
CA LEU A 106 20.90 -10.69 -15.87
C LEU A 106 21.96 -10.71 -16.98
N CYS A 107 22.31 -9.54 -17.51
CA CYS A 107 23.24 -9.49 -18.65
C CYS A 107 24.72 -9.43 -18.24
N GLY A 108 25.05 -9.06 -17.01
CA GLY A 108 26.43 -8.93 -16.51
C GLY A 108 27.16 -7.68 -17.02
N CYS A 109 26.44 -6.68 -17.53
CA CYS A 109 27.04 -5.46 -18.08
C CYS A 109 26.96 -4.31 -17.05
N GLU A 110 28.05 -3.58 -16.91
CA GLU A 110 28.16 -2.38 -16.07
C GLU A 110 27.41 -1.21 -16.72
N GLN A 111 26.28 -0.77 -16.13
CA GLN A 111 25.48 0.33 -16.66
C GLN A 111 24.51 0.88 -15.58
N ARG A 112 23.58 1.75 -15.98
CA ARG A 112 22.49 2.17 -15.09
C ARG A 112 21.54 1.01 -14.82
N ILE A 113 21.41 0.65 -13.54
CA ILE A 113 20.55 -0.40 -13.03
C ILE A 113 19.41 0.19 -12.18
N THR A 114 18.31 -0.54 -12.15
CA THR A 114 17.11 -0.32 -11.35
C THR A 114 16.79 -1.59 -10.57
N ILE A 115 16.07 -1.47 -9.46
CA ILE A 115 15.54 -2.63 -8.74
C ILE A 115 14.26 -3.11 -9.44
N HIS A 116 14.14 -4.41 -9.64
CA HIS A 116 12.95 -5.08 -10.16
C HIS A 116 12.43 -6.08 -9.13
N HIS A 117 11.12 -6.08 -8.90
CA HIS A 117 10.45 -7.01 -7.98
C HIS A 117 9.92 -8.24 -8.75
N LEU A 118 10.50 -9.40 -8.48
CA LEU A 118 10.09 -10.68 -9.08
C LEU A 118 8.73 -11.16 -8.58
N ILE A 119 8.37 -10.78 -7.35
CA ILE A 119 7.03 -10.98 -6.80
C ILE A 119 6.38 -9.61 -6.58
N PRO A 120 5.22 -9.34 -7.19
CA PRO A 120 4.49 -8.09 -6.99
C PRO A 120 4.24 -7.80 -5.50
N LYS A 121 4.37 -6.53 -5.11
CA LYS A 121 4.18 -6.05 -3.73
C LYS A 121 2.82 -6.48 -3.13
N LEU A 122 1.76 -6.46 -3.94
CA LEU A 122 0.42 -6.90 -3.51
C LEU A 122 0.39 -8.39 -3.11
N ILE A 123 1.17 -9.24 -3.78
CA ILE A 123 1.29 -10.66 -3.45
C ILE A 123 2.13 -10.84 -2.19
N LEU A 124 3.25 -10.10 -2.05
CA LEU A 124 4.06 -10.10 -0.83
C LEU A 124 3.25 -9.67 0.41
N LYS A 125 2.43 -8.62 0.27
CA LYS A 125 1.52 -8.15 1.33
C LYS A 125 0.51 -9.22 1.75
N ARG A 126 -0.06 -9.96 0.79
CA ARG A 126 -0.95 -11.10 1.11
C ARG A 126 -0.23 -12.25 1.78
N MET A 127 1.02 -12.53 1.39
CA MET A 127 1.82 -13.59 2.03
C MET A 127 2.15 -13.24 3.48
N ARG A 128 2.57 -11.99 3.76
CA ARG A 128 2.80 -11.49 5.13
C ARG A 128 1.53 -11.56 5.99
N ASN A 129 0.38 -11.14 5.44
CA ASN A 129 -0.89 -11.13 6.17
C ASN A 129 -1.50 -12.52 6.40
N SER A 130 -0.92 -13.58 5.82
CA SER A 130 -1.42 -14.95 5.95
C SER A 130 -0.96 -15.68 7.23
N GLY A 131 -0.23 -14.99 8.12
CA GLY A 131 0.19 -15.52 9.43
C GLY A 131 1.25 -16.62 9.37
N LYS A 132 1.82 -16.88 8.19
CA LYS A 132 3.01 -17.72 8.01
C LYS A 132 4.26 -16.88 8.23
N GLU A 133 5.37 -17.53 8.59
CA GLU A 133 6.68 -16.94 8.89
C GLU A 133 7.03 -15.68 8.07
N SER A 134 7.74 -14.74 8.69
CA SER A 134 8.19 -13.49 8.08
C SER A 134 8.84 -13.75 6.72
N VAL A 135 8.21 -13.22 5.66
CA VAL A 135 8.69 -13.36 4.29
C VAL A 135 9.80 -12.34 4.06
N ASP A 136 11.03 -12.84 3.89
CA ASP A 136 12.18 -12.02 3.49
C ASP A 136 12.03 -11.56 2.04
N VAL A 137 11.59 -10.31 1.87
CA VAL A 137 11.30 -9.71 0.56
C VAL A 137 12.54 -9.41 -0.27
N SER A 138 13.70 -9.27 0.38
CA SER A 138 14.97 -8.95 -0.30
C SER A 138 15.35 -10.03 -1.32
N LYS A 139 14.91 -11.28 -1.09
CA LYS A 139 15.12 -12.42 -1.98
C LYS A 139 14.41 -12.31 -3.33
N TYR A 140 13.39 -11.45 -3.42
CA TYR A 140 12.61 -11.25 -4.64
C TYR A 140 13.01 -9.98 -5.39
N LEU A 141 14.08 -9.30 -4.96
CA LEU A 141 14.61 -8.12 -5.63
C LEU A 141 15.74 -8.51 -6.56
N VAL A 142 15.75 -7.94 -7.76
CA VAL A 142 16.86 -8.08 -8.70
C VAL A 142 17.29 -6.74 -9.27
N GLU A 143 18.60 -6.51 -9.28
CA GLU A 143 19.20 -5.32 -9.88
C GLU A 143 19.44 -5.55 -11.37
N VAL A 144 18.69 -4.86 -12.21
CA VAL A 144 18.73 -5.04 -13.67
C VAL A 144 18.83 -3.71 -14.38
N CYS A 145 19.48 -3.71 -15.54
CA CYS A 145 19.43 -2.56 -16.42
C CYS A 145 18.05 -2.42 -17.07
N ARG A 146 17.69 -1.20 -17.45
CA ARG A 146 16.39 -0.88 -18.05
C ARG A 146 16.00 -1.76 -19.25
N PRO A 147 16.91 -2.12 -20.18
CA PRO A 147 16.58 -3.09 -21.24
C PRO A 147 16.19 -4.48 -20.71
N CYS A 148 16.92 -5.00 -19.71
CA CYS A 148 16.61 -6.30 -19.13
C CYS A 148 15.32 -6.25 -18.28
N HIS A 149 15.07 -5.14 -17.58
CA HIS A 149 13.81 -4.88 -16.89
C HIS A 149 12.63 -5.00 -17.87
N ASN A 150 12.70 -4.30 -19.00
CA ASN A 150 11.65 -4.34 -20.01
C ASN A 150 11.47 -5.75 -20.60
N GLU A 151 12.56 -6.48 -20.78
CA GLU A 151 12.51 -7.85 -21.31
C GLU A 151 11.81 -8.82 -20.34
N ILE A 152 12.05 -8.69 -19.02
CA ILE A 152 11.34 -9.50 -18.01
C ILE A 152 9.83 -9.36 -18.18
N HIS A 153 9.32 -8.13 -18.25
CA HIS A 153 7.87 -7.88 -18.44
C HIS A 153 7.36 -8.24 -19.83
N ARG A 154 8.24 -8.35 -20.83
CA ARG A 154 7.87 -8.80 -22.17
C ARG A 154 7.67 -10.31 -22.22
N ILE A 155 8.51 -11.07 -21.51
CA ILE A 155 8.47 -12.52 -21.51
C ILE A 155 7.44 -13.04 -20.51
N TRP A 156 7.44 -12.50 -19.28
CA TRP A 156 6.62 -13.03 -18.19
C TRP A 156 5.66 -11.98 -17.62
N PRO A 157 4.35 -12.27 -17.59
CA PRO A 157 3.42 -11.48 -16.81
C PRO A 157 3.64 -11.70 -15.30
N HIS A 158 3.18 -10.75 -14.48
CA HIS A 158 3.41 -10.73 -13.04
C HIS A 158 3.03 -12.03 -12.30
N ASN A 159 1.95 -12.70 -12.73
CA ASN A 159 1.47 -13.94 -12.13
C ASN A 159 2.38 -15.14 -12.41
N GLU A 160 3.04 -15.16 -13.57
CA GLU A 160 3.96 -16.24 -13.96
C GLU A 160 5.31 -16.04 -13.28
N LEU A 161 5.82 -14.80 -13.29
CA LEU A 161 7.05 -14.42 -12.59
C LEU A 161 6.97 -14.79 -11.10
N ALA A 162 5.85 -14.46 -10.46
CA ALA A 162 5.65 -14.74 -9.04
C ALA A 162 5.49 -16.23 -8.69
N LYS A 163 5.23 -17.10 -9.67
CA LYS A 163 5.04 -18.54 -9.45
C LYS A 163 6.27 -19.36 -9.81
N GLU A 164 6.93 -19.01 -10.92
CA GLU A 164 7.93 -19.87 -11.56
C GLU A 164 9.33 -19.25 -11.58
N TYR A 165 9.44 -17.93 -11.40
CA TYR A 165 10.69 -17.18 -11.58
C TYR A 165 10.94 -16.18 -10.45
N GLN A 166 10.97 -16.71 -9.23
CA GLN A 166 11.05 -15.90 -8.00
C GLN A 166 12.48 -15.47 -7.63
N THR A 167 13.51 -15.96 -8.33
CA THR A 167 14.92 -15.60 -8.09
C THR A 167 15.65 -15.29 -9.38
N VAL A 168 16.79 -14.60 -9.25
CA VAL A 168 17.69 -14.32 -10.37
C VAL A 168 18.15 -15.60 -11.07
N ASP A 169 18.50 -16.62 -10.30
CA ASP A 169 18.95 -17.90 -10.85
C ASP A 169 17.85 -18.56 -11.69
N MET A 170 16.59 -18.53 -11.22
CA MET A 170 15.46 -19.02 -12.01
C MET A 170 15.29 -18.28 -13.34
N LEU A 171 15.51 -16.96 -13.36
CA LEU A 171 15.51 -16.19 -14.61
C LEU A 171 16.67 -16.58 -15.52
N LEU A 172 17.86 -16.74 -14.96
CA LEU A 172 19.08 -17.09 -15.70
C LEU A 172 19.03 -18.52 -16.26
N ASP A 173 18.29 -19.43 -15.64
CA ASP A 173 18.09 -20.80 -16.13
C ASP A 173 16.92 -20.90 -17.12
N ALA A 174 16.05 -19.89 -17.19
CA ALA A 174 14.88 -19.93 -18.03
C ALA A 174 15.23 -19.94 -19.53
N PRO A 175 14.77 -20.94 -20.32
CA PRO A 175 15.06 -21.00 -21.75
C PRO A 175 14.57 -19.76 -22.53
N ALA A 176 13.45 -19.18 -22.09
CA ALA A 176 12.78 -18.08 -22.78
C ALA A 176 13.63 -16.80 -22.90
N ILE A 177 14.53 -16.53 -21.95
CA ILE A 177 15.35 -15.32 -21.94
C ILE A 177 16.75 -15.53 -22.55
N GLN A 178 17.19 -16.78 -22.75
CA GLN A 178 18.57 -17.09 -23.17
C GLN A 178 18.98 -16.41 -24.48
N SER A 179 18.11 -16.45 -25.49
CA SER A 179 18.38 -15.83 -26.80
C SER A 179 18.60 -14.33 -26.67
N TYR A 180 17.80 -13.66 -25.82
CA TYR A 180 17.96 -12.24 -25.53
C TYR A 180 19.27 -11.96 -24.80
N LEU A 181 19.59 -12.69 -23.72
CA LEU A 181 20.82 -12.45 -22.94
C LEU A 181 22.07 -12.66 -23.79
N ASN A 182 22.10 -13.69 -24.63
CA ASN A 182 23.21 -13.97 -25.53
C ASN A 182 23.42 -12.84 -26.55
N TRP A 183 22.32 -12.36 -27.15
CA TRP A 183 22.36 -11.21 -28.05
C TRP A 183 22.83 -9.92 -27.34
N LYS A 184 22.27 -9.63 -26.16
CA LYS A 184 22.58 -8.42 -25.37
C LYS A 184 24.05 -8.40 -24.97
N ARG A 185 24.56 -9.48 -24.38
CA ARG A 185 25.97 -9.63 -23.98
C ARG A 185 26.93 -9.44 -25.15
N LYS A 186 26.59 -9.98 -26.32
CA LYS A 186 27.41 -9.83 -27.53
C LYS A 186 27.47 -8.37 -28.00
N ARG A 187 26.33 -7.67 -27.96
CA ARG A 187 26.23 -6.30 -28.44
C ARG A 187 27.00 -5.31 -27.57
N GLU A 188 26.94 -5.47 -26.24
CA GLU A 188 27.66 -4.61 -25.30
C GLU A 188 29.18 -4.85 -25.30
N ARG A 189 29.66 -6.05 -25.65
CA ARG A 189 31.11 -6.31 -25.84
C ARG A 189 31.70 -5.61 -27.06
N THR A 190 30.86 -5.12 -27.97
CA THR A 190 31.28 -4.53 -29.25
C THR A 190 31.13 -3.00 -29.24
N ALA A 191 30.59 -2.43 -28.16
CA ALA A 191 30.42 -1.00 -27.93
C ALA A 191 31.52 -0.46 -27.02
#